data_AF-A0A852EX03-F1
#
_entry.id   AF-A0A852EX03-F1
#
_cell.length_a   1.000
_cell.length_b   1.000
_cell.length_c   1.000
_cell.angle_alpha   90.00
_cell.angle_beta   90.00
_cell.angle_gamma   90.00
#
_symmetry.space_group_name_H-M   'P 1'
#
loop_
_entity.id
_entity.type
_entity.pdbx_description
1 polymer ?
#
loop_
_entity_poly.entity_id
_entity_poly.type
_entity_poly.pdbx_seq_one_letter_code
_entity_poly.pdbx_strand_id
1 'polypeptide(L)'
;PSPPGTERSPRDPRGDTEPDGDKVCAVCGDRANGYHFHVMSCEGCKGFFRRSIIKGVRFTCPLARRCPVTKAKRRQCQACRLQKCLDVGMRRDRDMARGQRGQGRGTRGKRGSTGPGLTAEQQELIALLIAAHQRTFDSSFSQF
;
A
#
# COMPACT_ATOMS: atom_id res chain seq x y z
N PRO A 1 -42.73 18.84 -42.24
CA PRO A 1 -41.94 17.93 -41.38
C PRO A 1 -40.68 18.65 -40.90
N SER A 2 -40.75 19.17 -39.67
CA SER A 2 -39.68 19.92 -39.03
C SER A 2 -39.75 19.61 -37.53
N PRO A 3 -38.69 19.09 -36.88
CA PRO A 3 -38.63 19.07 -35.44
C PRO A 3 -37.85 20.30 -34.94
N PRO A 4 -38.40 21.11 -34.02
CA PRO A 4 -37.62 21.94 -33.13
C PRO A 4 -37.51 21.26 -31.76
N GLY A 5 -36.34 21.35 -31.11
CA GLY A 5 -36.21 20.99 -29.70
C GLY A 5 -34.88 20.32 -29.35
N THR A 6 -33.81 21.12 -29.21
CA THR A 6 -32.68 20.72 -28.37
C THR A 6 -32.33 21.88 -27.44
N GLU A 7 -33.13 22.02 -26.38
CA GLU A 7 -32.77 22.82 -25.20
C GLU A 7 -31.68 22.05 -24.42
N ARG A 8 -30.40 22.36 -24.67
CA ARG A 8 -29.31 21.93 -23.79
C ARG A 8 -29.12 22.98 -22.70
N SER A 9 -29.67 22.69 -21.53
CA SER A 9 -29.44 23.44 -20.29
C SER A 9 -27.92 23.53 -19.97
N PRO A 10 -27.37 24.75 -19.79
CA PRO A 10 -26.03 24.93 -19.24
C PRO A 10 -26.07 24.64 -17.73
N ARG A 11 -25.28 23.67 -17.27
CA ARG A 11 -25.08 23.45 -15.83
C ARG A 11 -24.18 24.58 -15.30
N ASP A 12 -24.68 25.30 -14.29
CA ASP A 12 -24.01 26.39 -13.57
C ASP A 12 -22.50 26.10 -13.28
N PRO A 13 -21.60 27.06 -13.53
CA PRO A 13 -20.25 27.03 -12.99
C PRO A 13 -20.20 27.93 -11.75
N ARG A 14 -20.58 27.40 -10.59
CA ARG A 14 -20.28 28.02 -9.29
C ARG A 14 -19.79 26.97 -8.30
N GLY A 15 -18.47 26.87 -8.21
CA GLY A 15 -17.75 26.11 -7.21
C GLY A 15 -16.28 26.52 -7.30
N ASP A 16 -15.84 27.30 -6.34
CA ASP A 16 -14.51 27.87 -6.18
C ASP A 16 -13.42 26.84 -6.48
N THR A 17 -12.80 26.97 -7.65
CA THR A 17 -11.67 26.13 -8.05
C THR A 17 -10.41 26.78 -7.50
N GLU A 18 -10.14 26.53 -6.21
CA GLU A 18 -8.77 26.43 -5.73
C GLU A 18 -7.99 25.60 -6.77
N PRO A 19 -6.76 25.97 -7.16
CA PRO A 19 -6.02 25.20 -8.17
C PRO A 19 -5.81 23.80 -7.60
N ASP A 20 -6.66 22.85 -8.04
CA ASP A 20 -6.53 21.42 -7.78
C ASP A 20 -5.19 21.05 -8.41
N GLY A 21 -4.12 21.15 -7.61
CA GLY A 21 -2.79 20.77 -8.04
C GLY A 21 -2.91 19.37 -8.61
N ASP A 22 -2.70 19.25 -9.92
CA ASP A 22 -3.10 18.10 -10.71
C ASP A 22 -2.78 16.82 -9.96
N LYS A 23 -3.79 16.07 -9.52
CA LYS A 23 -3.58 14.85 -8.73
C LYS A 23 -2.74 13.90 -9.59
N VAL A 24 -1.52 13.59 -9.15
CA VAL A 24 -0.59 12.74 -9.90
C VAL A 24 -0.61 11.31 -9.37
N CYS A 25 -0.58 10.33 -10.28
CA CYS A 25 -0.48 8.93 -9.94
C CYS A 25 0.90 8.60 -9.37
N ALA A 26 0.96 8.19 -8.09
CA ALA A 26 2.21 7.87 -7.39
C ALA A 26 3.03 6.76 -8.06
N VAL A 27 2.40 5.89 -8.86
CA VAL A 27 3.08 4.80 -9.55
C VAL A 27 3.78 5.26 -10.83
N CYS A 28 3.10 6.02 -11.69
CA CYS A 28 3.58 6.26 -13.06
C CYS A 28 3.59 7.72 -13.50
N GLY A 29 3.16 8.66 -12.66
CA GLY A 29 3.15 10.08 -12.98
C GLY A 29 2.01 10.53 -13.92
N ASP A 30 1.09 9.63 -14.31
CA ASP A 30 -0.09 10.00 -15.11
C ASP A 30 -1.14 10.73 -14.25
N ARG A 31 -2.12 11.38 -14.88
CA ARG A 31 -3.23 12.04 -14.17
C ARG A 31 -3.98 11.01 -13.31
N ALA A 32 -4.10 11.27 -12.02
CA ALA A 32 -4.85 10.46 -11.09
C ALA A 32 -6.32 10.88 -11.05
N ASN A 33 -7.18 9.90 -10.81
CA ASN A 33 -8.62 10.10 -10.72
C ASN A 33 -9.10 9.98 -9.26
N GLY A 34 -8.21 9.62 -8.33
CA GLY A 34 -8.49 9.49 -6.91
C GLY A 34 -7.63 8.42 -6.23
N TYR A 35 -8.07 8.01 -5.04
CA TYR A 35 -7.45 6.95 -4.27
C TYR A 35 -7.98 5.58 -4.70
N HIS A 36 -7.08 4.66 -5.03
CA HIS A 36 -7.40 3.26 -5.29
C HIS A 36 -6.40 2.38 -4.55
N PHE A 37 -6.91 1.38 -3.83
CA PHE A 37 -6.07 0.52 -2.98
C PHE A 37 -5.19 1.36 -2.03
N HIS A 38 -5.79 2.41 -1.44
CA HIS A 38 -5.17 3.37 -0.52
C HIS A 38 -4.11 4.31 -1.10
N VAL A 39 -3.94 4.37 -2.43
CA VAL A 39 -2.92 5.22 -3.08
C VAL A 39 -3.54 6.10 -4.17
N MET A 40 -3.12 7.36 -4.23
CA MET A 40 -3.44 8.29 -5.32
C MET A 40 -2.93 7.72 -6.66
N SER A 41 -3.84 7.32 -7.54
CA SER A 41 -3.48 6.59 -8.76
C SER A 41 -4.42 6.82 -9.94
N CYS A 42 -3.92 6.54 -11.13
CA CYS A 42 -4.70 6.58 -12.38
C CYS A 42 -5.44 5.25 -12.62
N GLU A 43 -6.47 5.28 -13.48
CA GLU A 43 -7.24 4.09 -13.89
C GLU A 43 -6.36 2.94 -14.42
N GLY A 44 -5.29 3.28 -15.15
CA GLY A 44 -4.39 2.28 -15.71
C GLY A 44 -3.63 1.47 -14.65
N CYS A 45 -3.25 2.08 -13.52
CA CYS A 45 -2.52 1.40 -12.44
C CYS A 45 -3.49 0.69 -11.48
N LYS A 46 -4.67 1.27 -11.22
CA LYS A 46 -5.78 0.62 -10.53
C LYS A 46 -6.14 -0.73 -11.16
N GLY A 47 -6.44 -0.73 -12.47
CA GLY A 47 -6.83 -1.95 -13.16
C GLY A 47 -5.71 -2.98 -13.24
N PHE A 48 -4.47 -2.53 -13.42
CA PHE A 48 -3.29 -3.40 -13.43
C PHE A 48 -3.07 -4.07 -12.07
N PHE A 49 -3.10 -3.31 -10.98
CA PHE A 49 -2.91 -3.84 -9.63
C PHE A 49 -3.98 -4.88 -9.29
N ARG A 50 -5.26 -4.56 -9.53
CA ARG A 50 -6.39 -5.49 -9.34
C ARG A 50 -6.18 -6.83 -10.03
N ARG A 51 -5.80 -6.82 -11.32
CA ARG A 51 -5.56 -8.08 -12.07
C ARG A 51 -4.36 -8.85 -11.55
N SER A 52 -3.30 -8.15 -11.17
CA SER A 52 -2.04 -8.75 -10.73
C SER A 52 -2.21 -9.52 -9.41
N ILE A 53 -2.89 -8.90 -8.44
CA ILE A 53 -3.09 -9.49 -7.11
C ILE A 53 -4.15 -10.61 -7.12
N ILE A 54 -5.24 -10.46 -7.87
CA ILE A 54 -6.31 -11.49 -7.93
C ILE A 54 -5.78 -12.78 -8.53
N LYS A 55 -5.01 -12.66 -9.61
CA LYS A 55 -4.46 -13.83 -10.33
C LYS A 55 -3.18 -14.38 -9.69
N GLY A 56 -2.59 -13.68 -8.71
CA GLY A 56 -1.32 -14.07 -8.09
C GLY A 56 -0.15 -14.20 -9.08
N VAL A 57 -0.17 -13.43 -10.18
CA VAL A 57 0.80 -13.62 -11.27
C VAL A 57 2.18 -13.17 -10.82
N ARG A 58 3.16 -14.06 -10.99
CA ARG A 58 4.58 -13.74 -10.82
C ARG A 58 5.13 -13.22 -12.15
N PHE A 59 5.43 -11.93 -12.20
CA PHE A 59 6.07 -11.32 -13.35
C PHE A 59 7.59 -11.36 -13.21
N THR A 60 8.28 -11.68 -14.31
CA THR A 60 9.75 -11.61 -14.40
C THR A 60 10.16 -10.28 -15.06
N CYS A 61 11.20 -9.64 -14.54
CA CYS A 61 11.76 -8.47 -15.20
C CYS A 61 12.72 -8.93 -16.31
N PRO A 62 12.62 -8.39 -17.54
CA PRO A 62 13.56 -8.71 -18.61
C PRO A 62 14.95 -8.04 -18.42
N LEU A 63 15.07 -7.17 -17.42
CA LEU A 63 16.25 -6.37 -17.10
C LEU A 63 16.58 -6.54 -15.60
N ALA A 64 17.31 -5.60 -15.00
CA ALA A 64 17.76 -5.68 -13.60
C ALA A 64 16.73 -5.19 -12.55
N ARG A 65 15.44 -5.47 -12.71
CA ARG A 65 14.35 -5.06 -11.76
C ARG A 65 14.33 -3.55 -11.40
N ARG A 66 14.89 -2.69 -12.25
CA ARG A 66 14.98 -1.22 -12.07
C ARG A 66 14.35 -0.44 -13.23
N CYS A 67 13.37 -1.03 -13.92
CA CYS A 67 12.77 -0.38 -15.09
C CYS A 67 11.98 0.88 -14.68
N PRO A 68 12.17 2.01 -15.40
CA PRO A 68 11.45 3.24 -15.09
C PRO A 68 9.94 3.08 -15.37
N VAL A 69 9.12 3.36 -14.36
CA VAL A 69 7.66 3.31 -14.46
C VAL A 69 7.12 4.72 -14.66
N THR A 70 6.91 5.10 -15.92
CA THR A 70 6.33 6.40 -16.34
C THR A 70 5.06 6.19 -17.16
N LYS A 71 4.28 7.24 -17.44
CA LYS A 71 3.08 7.16 -18.31
C LYS A 71 3.35 6.42 -19.63
N ALA A 72 4.45 6.75 -20.30
CA ALA A 72 4.85 6.16 -21.57
C ALA A 72 5.39 4.73 -21.43
N LYS A 73 6.20 4.46 -20.40
CA LYS A 73 6.99 3.22 -20.29
C LYS A 73 6.41 2.18 -19.32
N ARG A 74 5.34 2.49 -18.59
CA ARG A 74 4.72 1.58 -17.59
C ARG A 74 4.27 0.22 -18.15
N ARG A 75 4.12 0.05 -19.46
CA ARG A 75 3.76 -1.23 -20.08
C ARG A 75 4.95 -2.14 -20.39
N GLN A 76 6.18 -1.60 -20.41
CA GLN A 76 7.38 -2.34 -20.82
C GLN A 76 7.82 -3.41 -19.82
N CYS A 77 7.56 -3.21 -18.53
CA CYS A 77 7.91 -4.19 -17.50
C CYS A 77 6.81 -4.31 -16.43
N GLN A 78 6.05 -5.40 -16.52
CA GLN A 78 4.98 -5.70 -15.55
C GLN A 78 5.54 -5.98 -14.15
N ALA A 79 6.71 -6.61 -14.05
CA ALA A 79 7.37 -6.89 -12.78
C ALA A 79 7.74 -5.63 -12.01
N CYS A 80 8.40 -4.66 -12.64
CA CYS A 80 8.76 -3.40 -12.00
C CYS A 80 7.53 -2.54 -11.73
N ARG A 81 6.51 -2.59 -12.60
CA ARG A 81 5.25 -1.89 -12.36
C ARG A 81 4.52 -2.40 -11.13
N LEU A 82 4.40 -3.73 -10.98
CA LEU A 82 3.74 -4.32 -9.81
C LEU A 82 4.53 -4.05 -8.54
N GLN A 83 5.86 -4.18 -8.60
CA GLN A 83 6.72 -3.85 -7.47
C GLN A 83 6.49 -2.40 -7.02
N LYS A 84 6.52 -1.44 -7.95
CA LYS A 84 6.28 -0.05 -7.61
C LYS A 84 4.88 0.20 -7.05
N CYS A 85 3.85 -0.51 -7.51
CA CYS A 85 2.52 -0.44 -6.88
C CYS A 85 2.56 -0.81 -5.39
N LEU A 86 3.26 -1.90 -5.05
CA LEU A 86 3.42 -2.35 -3.67
C LEU A 86 4.26 -1.37 -2.86
N ASP A 87 5.36 -0.86 -3.44
CA ASP A 87 6.27 0.08 -2.76
C ASP A 87 5.59 1.40 -2.41
N VAL A 88 4.66 1.89 -3.23
CA VAL A 88 3.86 3.10 -2.91
C VAL A 88 2.70 2.81 -1.94
N GLY A 89 2.54 1.55 -1.51
CA GLY A 89 1.57 1.16 -0.49
C GLY A 89 0.24 0.62 -1.02
N MET A 90 0.13 0.25 -2.31
CA MET A 90 -1.08 -0.41 -2.79
C MET A 90 -1.24 -1.78 -2.14
N ARG A 91 -2.40 -2.03 -1.54
CA ARG A 91 -2.72 -3.28 -0.83
C ARG A 91 -4.20 -3.62 -0.96
N ARG A 92 -4.58 -4.87 -0.70
CA ARG A 92 -6.00 -5.24 -0.59
C ARG A 92 -6.50 -4.80 0.78
N ASP A 93 -7.77 -4.38 0.86
CA ASP A 93 -8.34 -3.88 2.12
C ASP A 93 -8.22 -4.91 3.27
N ARG A 94 -8.31 -6.22 2.96
CA ARG A 94 -8.19 -7.30 3.96
C ARG A 94 -6.77 -7.48 4.52
N ASP A 95 -5.75 -6.95 3.85
CA ASP A 95 -4.35 -7.07 4.28
C ASP A 95 -3.98 -6.02 5.34
N MET A 96 -4.86 -5.05 5.61
CA MET A 96 -4.64 -3.96 6.57
C MET A 96 -4.52 -4.46 8.02
N ALA A 97 -5.13 -5.61 8.36
CA ALA A 97 -5.08 -6.18 9.71
C ALA A 97 -3.69 -6.70 10.12
N ARG A 98 -2.78 -6.97 9.16
CA ARG A 98 -1.45 -7.53 9.44
C ARG A 98 -0.30 -6.51 9.44
N GLY A 99 -0.55 -5.25 9.07
CA GLY A 99 0.53 -4.32 8.67
C GLY A 99 0.66 -3.01 9.46
N GLN A 100 -0.09 -2.79 10.54
CA GLN A 100 -0.03 -1.54 11.32
C GLN A 100 1.13 -1.51 12.34
N ARG A 101 2.34 -1.84 11.89
CA ARG A 101 3.59 -1.47 12.59
C ARG A 101 4.54 -0.85 11.57
N GLY A 102 4.37 0.46 11.36
CA GLY A 102 5.36 1.32 10.73
C GLY A 102 5.19 1.51 9.22
N GLN A 103 4.65 2.67 8.83
CA GLN A 103 5.11 3.43 7.67
C GLN A 103 4.45 4.81 7.68
N GLY A 104 5.11 5.71 8.42
CA GLY A 104 4.92 7.14 8.30
C GLY A 104 5.55 7.64 7.00
N ARG A 105 4.92 8.67 6.44
CA ARG A 105 5.41 9.52 5.35
C ARG A 105 6.77 10.11 5.70
N GLY A 106 7.68 10.22 4.72
CA GLY A 106 8.76 11.22 4.79
C GLY A 106 10.16 10.71 4.42
N THR A 107 10.77 11.43 3.50
CA THR A 107 12.14 11.40 2.98
C THR A 107 13.29 11.23 3.99
N ARG A 108 14.42 10.69 3.46
CA ARG A 108 15.84 10.79 3.88
C ARG A 108 16.37 9.83 4.97
N GLY A 109 17.40 9.07 4.57
CA GLY A 109 18.59 8.78 5.40
C GLY A 109 18.71 7.35 5.92
N LYS A 110 19.87 6.73 5.65
CA LYS A 110 20.42 5.52 6.30
C LYS A 110 19.96 5.38 7.77
N ARG A 111 19.55 4.18 8.18
CA ARG A 111 19.97 3.54 9.45
C ARG A 111 19.43 2.12 9.61
N GLY A 112 20.20 1.32 10.34
CA GLY A 112 20.07 -0.11 10.48
C GLY A 112 18.77 -0.58 11.13
N SER A 113 18.51 -1.85 10.88
CA SER A 113 17.51 -2.68 11.54
C SER A 113 17.76 -2.78 13.04
N THR A 114 16.91 -2.12 13.83
CA THR A 114 16.67 -2.47 15.24
C THR A 114 15.16 -2.42 15.45
N GLY A 115 14.53 -3.60 15.58
CA GLY A 115 13.18 -3.68 16.12
C GLY A 115 13.17 -3.17 17.57
N PRO A 116 12.01 -2.83 18.14
CA PRO A 116 11.92 -2.51 19.56
C PRO A 116 12.24 -3.78 20.36
N GLY A 117 13.47 -3.86 20.88
CA GLY A 117 13.83 -4.82 21.90
C GLY A 117 13.03 -4.54 23.17
N LEU A 118 12.70 -5.60 23.91
CA LEU A 118 12.08 -5.50 25.23
C LEU A 118 12.97 -4.63 26.12
N THR A 119 12.37 -3.74 26.93
CA THR A 119 13.14 -2.95 27.89
C THR A 119 13.77 -3.89 28.94
N ALA A 120 14.85 -3.45 29.59
CA ALA A 120 15.50 -4.24 30.63
C ALA A 120 14.49 -4.65 31.73
N GLU A 121 13.61 -3.73 32.11
CA GLU A 121 12.52 -3.96 33.08
C GLU A 121 11.53 -5.03 32.60
N GLN A 122 11.15 -5.00 31.31
CA GLN A 122 10.26 -6.00 30.72
C GLN A 122 10.93 -7.38 30.70
N GLN A 123 12.23 -7.44 30.43
CA GLN A 123 12.98 -8.69 30.41
C GLN A 123 13.08 -9.30 31.82
N GLU A 124 13.26 -8.46 32.84
CA GLU A 124 13.35 -8.88 34.24
C GLU A 124 12.00 -9.40 34.76
N LEU A 125 10.91 -8.70 34.45
CA LEU A 125 9.56 -9.15 34.80
C LEU A 125 9.23 -10.49 34.14
N ILE A 126 9.60 -10.67 32.87
CA ILE A 126 9.42 -11.95 32.16
C ILE A 126 10.20 -13.08 32.85
N ALA A 127 11.45 -12.83 33.26
CA ALA A 127 12.26 -13.83 33.95
C ALA A 127 11.66 -14.24 35.30
N LEU A 128 11.17 -13.26 36.07
CA LEU A 128 10.51 -13.52 37.37
C LEU A 128 9.24 -14.37 37.20
N LEU A 129 8.42 -14.05 36.19
CA LEU A 129 7.18 -14.79 35.90
C LEU A 129 7.46 -16.24 35.48
N ILE A 130 8.47 -16.47 34.64
CA ILE A 130 8.88 -17.82 34.22
C ILE A 130 9.39 -18.62 35.43
N ALA A 131 10.23 -18.01 36.27
CA ALA A 131 10.78 -18.68 37.45
C ALA A 131 9.68 -19.01 38.48
N ALA A 132 8.75 -18.10 38.72
CA ALA A 132 7.60 -18.36 39.59
C ALA A 132 6.75 -19.52 39.05
N HIS A 133 6.46 -19.50 37.74
CA HIS A 133 5.72 -20.58 37.09
C HIS A 133 6.42 -21.92 37.25
N GLN A 134 7.72 -22.03 36.97
CA GLN A 134 8.47 -23.29 37.14
C GLN A 134 8.51 -23.81 38.58
N ARG A 135 8.42 -22.92 39.58
CA ARG A 135 8.40 -23.30 41.01
C ARG A 135 7.03 -23.76 41.48
N THR A 136 5.97 -23.23 40.87
CA THR A 136 4.58 -23.56 41.22
C THR A 136 3.95 -24.60 40.30
N PHE A 137 4.57 -24.85 39.14
CA PHE A 137 4.08 -25.78 38.14
C PHE A 137 4.53 -27.19 38.50
N ASP A 138 3.59 -27.96 39.03
CA ASP A 138 3.76 -29.37 39.30
C ASP A 138 3.70 -30.15 37.98
N SER A 139 4.84 -30.71 37.55
CA SER A 139 4.90 -31.55 36.35
C SER A 139 4.17 -32.88 36.49
N SER A 140 3.60 -33.20 37.66
CA SER A 140 2.83 -34.43 37.85
C SER A 140 1.44 -34.40 37.20
N PHE A 141 0.96 -33.23 36.74
CA PHE A 141 -0.38 -33.13 36.12
C PHE A 141 -0.41 -33.50 34.63
N SER A 142 0.75 -33.76 34.00
CA SER A 142 0.85 -34.18 32.59
C SER A 142 0.83 -35.70 32.36
N GLN A 143 0.52 -36.49 33.39
CA GLN A 143 0.44 -37.96 33.30
C GLN A 143 -0.94 -38.56 33.65
N PHE A 144 -2.03 -37.80 33.50
CA PHE A 144 -3.40 -38.35 33.45
C PHE A 144 -4.08 -38.02 32.13
#